data_AF-A0A6H1ZCD7-F1
#
_entry.id   AF-A0A6H1ZCD7-F1
#
_cell.length_a   1.000
_cell.length_b   1.000
_cell.length_c   1.000
_cell.angle_alpha   90.00
_cell.angle_beta   90.00
_cell.angle_gamma   90.00
#
_symmetry.space_group_name_H-M   'P 1'
#
loop_
_entity.id
_entity.type
_entity.pdbx_description
1 polymer ?
#
loop_
_entity_poly.entity_id
_entity_poly.type
_entity_poly.pdbx_seq_one_letter_code
_entity_poly.pdbx_strand_id
1 'polypeptide(L)'
;MSVIDRIDRAKFTQLWNQSVGIASMAKTLRIGQTTVRNARKAFGLADRATAPTIHPAETVEKVRVLWVAGKSATEIAAKFGHGWTRNMVMSIVYRNKMSEAQRTKTSQTKPRVKKAPKPRPANPEPKLGVPFPTLSPEKADEVRATRAAAGRQAITGMDAVANDNAVPLMERKFGQCAWPVGTPEQPRDQLACGAATYQGIDNCSYCVTHAKRAYARDVTQPKPKDNIVRAVRRWAA
;
A
#
# COMPACT_ATOMS: atom_id res chain seq x y z
N MET A 1 -24.20 10.59 -7.89
CA MET A 1 -24.25 10.86 -6.44
C MET A 1 -23.16 10.07 -5.76
N SER A 2 -22.18 10.76 -5.17
CA SER A 2 -21.08 10.14 -4.43
C SER A 2 -21.62 9.41 -3.19
N VAL A 3 -20.92 8.37 -2.73
CA VAL A 3 -21.23 7.72 -1.43
C VAL A 3 -21.23 8.73 -0.28
N ILE A 4 -20.45 9.82 -0.41
CA ILE A 4 -20.36 10.91 0.57
C ILE A 4 -21.66 11.72 0.62
N ASP A 5 -22.33 11.93 -0.51
CA ASP A 5 -23.57 12.72 -0.59
C ASP A 5 -24.75 12.03 0.12
N ARG A 6 -24.64 10.72 0.37
CA ARG A 6 -25.64 9.92 1.09
C ARG A 6 -25.41 9.87 2.59
N ILE A 7 -24.33 10.44 3.09
CA ILE A 7 -24.00 10.44 4.52
C ILE A 7 -24.73 11.61 5.20
N ASP A 8 -25.50 11.30 6.23
CA ASP A 8 -26.09 12.32 7.11
C ASP A 8 -24.97 13.15 7.78
N ARG A 9 -24.81 14.38 7.30
CA ARG A 9 -23.75 15.30 7.74
C ARG A 9 -23.90 15.70 9.21
N ALA A 10 -25.14 15.87 9.69
CA ALA A 10 -25.38 16.29 11.08
C ALA A 10 -24.96 15.18 12.03
N LYS A 11 -25.43 13.94 11.76
CA LYS A 11 -25.05 12.76 12.54
C LYS A 11 -23.56 12.46 12.49
N PHE A 12 -22.92 12.60 11.32
CA PHE A 12 -21.47 12.42 11.19
C PHE A 12 -20.71 13.42 12.06
N THR A 13 -21.09 14.69 11.99
CA THR A 13 -20.42 15.78 12.72
C THR A 13 -20.56 15.61 14.23
N GLN A 14 -21.74 15.21 14.71
CA GLN A 14 -21.97 14.89 16.11
C GLN A 14 -21.05 13.77 16.62
N LEU A 15 -20.99 12.65 15.91
CA LEU A 15 -20.12 11.52 16.25
C LEU A 15 -18.63 11.90 16.19
N TRP A 16 -18.26 12.79 15.25
CA TRP A 16 -16.89 13.27 15.13
C TRP A 16 -16.49 14.12 16.33
N ASN A 17 -17.33 15.08 16.73
CA ASN A 17 -17.12 15.99 17.86
C ASN A 17 -17.11 15.26 19.21
N GLN A 18 -17.88 14.17 19.35
CA GLN A 18 -17.83 13.26 20.49
C GLN A 18 -16.54 12.39 20.54
N SER A 19 -15.61 12.58 19.61
CA SER A 19 -14.35 11.81 19.52
C SER A 19 -14.54 10.29 19.40
N VAL A 20 -15.70 9.83 18.91
CA VAL A 20 -16.00 8.40 18.73
C VAL A 20 -15.00 7.75 17.77
N GLY A 21 -14.37 6.63 18.14
CA GLY A 21 -13.35 6.01 17.29
C GLY A 21 -13.83 5.71 15.85
N ILE A 22 -12.95 5.85 14.86
CA ILE A 22 -13.29 5.68 13.42
C ILE A 22 -13.98 4.34 13.14
N ALA A 23 -13.54 3.26 13.79
CA ALA A 23 -14.15 1.94 13.66
C ALA A 23 -15.59 1.88 14.20
N SER A 24 -15.85 2.56 15.31
CA SER A 24 -17.19 2.64 15.90
C SER A 24 -18.12 3.52 15.03
N MET A 25 -17.62 4.65 14.55
CA MET A 25 -18.35 5.50 13.60
C MET A 25 -18.73 4.74 12.32
N ALA A 26 -17.79 3.98 11.75
CA ALA A 26 -18.02 3.15 10.57
C ALA A 26 -19.17 2.15 10.79
N LYS A 27 -19.20 1.51 11.96
CA LYS A 27 -20.28 0.58 12.34
C LYS A 27 -21.62 1.30 12.52
N THR A 28 -21.65 2.43 13.23
CA THR A 28 -22.87 3.20 13.51
C THR A 28 -23.49 3.79 12.24
N LEU A 29 -22.66 4.24 11.31
CA LEU A 29 -23.09 4.85 10.05
C LEU A 29 -23.20 3.84 8.90
N ARG A 30 -22.87 2.56 9.14
CA ARG A 30 -22.86 1.47 8.14
C ARG A 30 -22.05 1.82 6.88
N ILE A 31 -20.90 2.46 7.06
CA ILE A 31 -19.96 2.83 5.99
C ILE A 31 -18.57 2.25 6.26
N GLY A 32 -17.72 2.19 5.23
CA GLY A 32 -16.33 1.75 5.39
C GLY A 32 -15.49 2.75 6.21
N GLN A 33 -14.47 2.25 6.94
CA GLN A 33 -13.56 3.11 7.72
C GLN A 33 -12.83 4.14 6.84
N THR A 34 -12.46 3.76 5.62
CA THR A 34 -11.87 4.68 4.64
C THR A 34 -12.88 5.76 4.22
N THR A 35 -14.15 5.39 4.06
CA THR A 35 -15.23 6.33 3.77
C THR A 35 -15.42 7.34 4.90
N VAL A 36 -15.30 6.94 6.17
CA VAL A 36 -15.33 7.87 7.32
C VAL A 36 -14.21 8.92 7.20
N ARG A 37 -12.97 8.50 6.89
CA ARG A 37 -11.84 9.42 6.72
C ARG A 37 -12.03 10.37 5.54
N ASN A 38 -12.56 9.88 4.43
CA ASN A 38 -12.81 10.70 3.24
C ASN A 38 -13.98 11.66 3.46
N ALA A 39 -15.04 11.23 4.14
CA ALA A 39 -16.19 12.06 4.50
C ALA A 39 -15.78 13.19 5.45
N ARG A 40 -14.90 12.92 6.43
CA ARG A 40 -14.30 13.97 7.26
C ARG A 40 -13.61 15.05 6.42
N LYS A 41 -12.85 14.65 5.40
CA LYS A 41 -12.17 15.58 4.48
C LYS A 41 -13.19 16.40 3.67
N ALA A 42 -14.19 15.73 3.11
CA ALA A 42 -15.24 16.37 2.32
C ALA A 42 -16.11 17.34 3.14
N PHE A 43 -16.36 17.04 4.42
CA PHE A 43 -17.16 17.89 5.30
C PHE A 43 -16.37 19.03 5.95
N GLY A 44 -15.06 19.14 5.70
CA GLY A 44 -14.22 20.21 6.23
C GLY A 44 -13.98 20.14 7.74
N LEU A 45 -14.19 18.98 8.37
CA LEU A 45 -14.00 18.83 9.82
C LEU A 45 -12.50 18.73 10.15
N ALA A 46 -12.09 19.34 11.27
CA ALA A 46 -10.72 19.32 11.74
C ALA A 46 -10.24 17.90 12.07
N ASP A 47 -8.94 17.67 11.89
CA ASP A 47 -8.31 16.45 12.37
C ASP A 47 -8.36 16.39 13.90
N ARG A 48 -8.53 15.18 14.43
CA ARG A 48 -8.36 14.97 15.87
C ARG A 48 -6.93 15.29 16.22
N ALA A 49 -6.74 15.96 17.36
CA ALA A 49 -5.42 16.26 17.89
C ALA A 49 -4.60 14.96 17.91
N THR A 50 -3.62 14.88 17.02
CA THR A 50 -2.66 13.79 17.03
C THR A 50 -1.62 14.16 18.06
N ALA A 51 -1.17 13.20 18.87
CA ALA A 51 -0.10 13.46 19.84
C ALA A 51 1.09 14.08 19.10
N PRO A 52 1.70 15.16 19.61
CA PRO A 52 2.84 15.80 18.99
C PRO A 52 3.95 14.78 18.71
N THR A 53 4.53 14.81 17.51
CA THR A 53 5.66 13.92 17.15
C THR A 53 6.98 14.40 17.74
N ILE A 54 7.07 15.71 18.01
CA ILE A 54 8.19 16.40 18.64
C ILE A 54 7.74 16.76 20.06
N HIS A 55 8.52 16.33 21.05
CA HIS A 55 8.25 16.59 22.46
C HIS A 55 9.23 17.64 22.97
N PRO A 56 8.82 18.49 23.94
CA PRO A 56 9.71 19.46 24.57
C PRO A 56 10.97 18.82 25.15
N ALA A 57 12.06 19.59 25.25
CA ALA A 57 13.33 19.10 25.79
C ALA A 57 13.18 18.55 27.21
N GLU A 58 12.34 19.16 28.07
CA GLU A 58 12.10 18.64 29.43
C GLU A 58 11.47 17.24 29.43
N THR A 59 10.66 16.95 28.42
CA THR A 59 9.98 15.66 28.28
C THR A 59 10.95 14.58 27.83
N VAL A 60 11.80 14.92 26.85
CA VAL A 60 12.86 14.03 26.35
C VAL A 60 13.83 13.68 27.47
N GLU A 61 14.21 14.65 28.31
CA GLU A 61 15.14 14.42 29.41
C GLU A 61 14.53 13.53 30.50
N LYS A 62 13.26 13.72 30.86
CA LYS A 62 12.55 12.80 31.78
C LYS A 62 12.51 11.37 31.24
N VAL A 63 12.29 11.18 29.93
CA VAL A 63 12.36 9.86 29.29
C VAL A 63 13.79 9.30 29.38
N ARG A 64 14.81 10.12 29.12
CA ARG A 64 16.23 9.73 29.19
C ARG A 64 16.61 9.23 30.58
N VAL A 65 16.25 9.96 31.63
CA VAL A 65 16.52 9.58 33.03
C VAL A 65 15.86 8.24 33.35
N LEU A 66 14.60 8.03 32.98
CA LEU A 66 13.90 6.77 33.23
C LEU A 66 14.45 5.60 32.39
N TRP A 67 14.91 5.88 31.17
CA TRP A 67 15.49 4.91 30.25
C TRP A 67 16.88 4.43 30.71
N VAL A 68 17.75 5.36 31.13
CA VAL A 68 19.05 5.03 31.73
C VAL A 68 18.87 4.30 33.06
N ALA A 69 17.84 4.63 33.84
CA ALA A 69 17.44 3.88 35.03
C ALA A 69 16.87 2.48 34.73
N GLY A 70 16.91 2.01 33.48
CA GLY A 70 16.58 0.64 33.08
C GLY A 70 15.09 0.34 32.97
N LYS A 71 14.19 1.34 33.03
CA LYS A 71 12.74 1.10 32.91
C LYS A 71 12.37 0.73 31.48
N SER A 72 11.41 -0.18 31.33
CA SER A 72 10.88 -0.56 30.03
C SER A 72 10.01 0.54 29.42
N ALA A 73 9.90 0.59 28.10
CA ALA A 73 9.09 1.59 27.40
C ALA A 73 7.60 1.60 27.84
N THR A 74 7.05 0.44 28.23
CA THR A 74 5.67 0.35 28.74
C THR A 74 5.55 0.95 30.15
N GLU A 75 6.54 0.72 31.03
CA GLU A 75 6.56 1.31 32.37
C GLU A 75 6.80 2.81 32.33
N ILE A 76 7.64 3.27 31.41
CA ILE A 76 7.85 4.70 31.15
C ILE A 76 6.54 5.31 30.69
N ALA A 77 5.87 4.73 29.69
CA ALA A 77 4.57 5.23 29.21
C ALA A 77 3.51 5.29 30.34
N ALA A 78 3.47 4.27 31.20
CA ALA A 78 2.57 4.26 32.36
C ALA A 78 2.86 5.38 33.37
N LYS A 79 4.13 5.76 33.56
CA LYS A 79 4.53 6.86 34.45
C LYS A 79 4.17 8.24 33.94
N PHE A 80 4.26 8.45 32.62
CA PHE A 80 3.87 9.73 32.02
C PHE A 80 2.35 9.92 31.96
N GLY A 81 1.58 8.82 31.89
CA GLY A 81 0.12 8.88 31.80
C GLY A 81 -0.35 9.56 30.52
N HIS A 82 -1.64 9.90 30.45
CA HIS A 82 -2.29 10.71 29.39
C HIS A 82 -1.71 10.61 27.96
N GLY A 83 -2.20 9.66 27.16
CA GLY A 83 -1.90 9.58 25.72
C GLY A 83 -0.49 9.05 25.39
N TRP A 84 0.36 8.81 26.38
CA TRP A 84 1.65 8.16 26.18
C TRP A 84 1.50 6.68 25.86
N THR A 85 2.04 6.28 24.70
CA THR A 85 2.07 4.87 24.28
C THR A 85 3.51 4.34 24.31
N ARG A 86 3.66 3.01 24.45
CA ARG A 86 4.96 2.34 24.35
C ARG A 86 5.73 2.76 23.08
N ASN A 87 5.03 2.87 21.96
CA ASN A 87 5.64 3.25 20.68
C ASN A 87 6.12 4.70 20.67
N MET A 88 5.45 5.60 21.39
CA MET A 88 5.89 6.99 21.54
C MET A 88 7.23 7.07 22.26
N VAL A 89 7.38 6.34 23.37
CA VAL A 89 8.64 6.25 24.12
C VAL A 89 9.77 5.67 23.26
N MET A 90 9.52 4.56 22.56
CA MET A 90 10.51 3.96 21.65
C MET A 90 10.93 4.92 20.53
N SER A 91 9.99 5.70 20.01
CA SER A 91 10.26 6.67 18.95
C SER A 91 11.12 7.84 19.46
N ILE A 92 10.91 8.29 20.71
CA ILE A 92 11.75 9.31 21.37
C ILE A 92 13.16 8.78 21.55
N VAL A 93 13.32 7.57 22.08
CA VAL A 93 14.63 6.91 22.28
C VAL A 93 15.41 6.82 20.98
N TYR A 94 14.76 6.33 19.91
CA TYR A 94 15.38 6.14 18.60
C TYR A 94 15.82 7.47 17.96
N ARG A 95 14.95 8.49 17.95
CA ARG A 95 15.25 9.78 17.32
C ARG A 95 16.31 10.58 18.08
N ASN A 96 16.37 10.44 19.41
CA ASN A 96 17.34 11.14 20.25
C ASN A 96 18.63 10.33 20.49
N LYS A 97 18.83 9.21 19.78
CA LYS A 97 20.01 8.34 19.88
C LYS A 97 20.38 8.02 21.34
N MET A 98 19.37 7.80 22.19
CA MET A 98 19.62 7.45 23.60
C MET A 98 20.31 6.09 23.64
N SER A 99 21.36 5.95 24.46
CA SER A 99 22.08 4.69 24.63
C SER A 99 21.12 3.56 24.98
N GLU A 100 21.39 2.34 24.51
CA GLU A 100 20.60 1.16 24.87
C GLU A 100 20.42 1.11 26.38
N ALA A 101 19.18 0.91 26.86
CA ALA A 101 18.93 0.82 28.29
C ALA A 101 19.90 -0.22 28.87
N GLN A 102 20.63 0.14 29.93
CA GLN A 102 21.50 -0.79 30.66
C GLN A 102 20.63 -1.86 31.32
N ARG A 103 20.19 -2.81 30.50
CA ARG A 103 19.49 -4.00 30.93
C ARG A 103 20.57 -4.93 31.44
N THR A 104 20.63 -5.11 32.75
CA THR A 104 21.10 -6.40 33.24
C THR A 104 20.23 -7.45 32.57
N LYS A 105 20.83 -8.43 31.90
CA LYS A 105 20.13 -9.56 31.27
C LYS A 105 19.47 -10.49 32.31
N THR A 106 19.02 -9.96 33.44
CA THR A 106 18.22 -10.63 34.46
C THR A 106 16.74 -10.41 34.17
N SER A 107 16.31 -10.81 32.96
CA SER A 107 14.91 -11.17 32.78
C SER A 107 14.77 -12.60 33.30
N GLN A 108 14.61 -12.74 34.62
CA GLN A 108 14.00 -13.93 35.17
C GLN A 108 12.70 -14.16 34.39
N THR A 109 12.66 -15.27 33.65
CA THR A 109 11.46 -15.83 33.07
C THR A 109 10.49 -16.12 34.19
N LYS A 110 9.70 -15.13 34.61
CA LYS A 110 8.48 -15.42 35.36
C LYS A 110 7.60 -16.24 34.42
N PRO A 111 7.21 -17.47 34.80
CA PRO A 111 6.28 -18.26 34.01
C PRO A 111 5.01 -17.44 33.89
N ARG A 112 4.72 -16.95 32.69
CA ARG A 112 3.42 -16.37 32.41
C ARG A 112 2.43 -17.52 32.55
N VAL A 113 1.72 -17.56 33.68
CA VAL A 113 0.56 -18.42 33.86
C VAL A 113 -0.35 -18.15 32.67
N LYS A 114 -0.40 -19.09 31.72
CA LYS A 114 -1.34 -19.06 30.62
C LYS A 114 -2.71 -19.16 31.27
N LYS A 115 -3.42 -18.03 31.40
CA LYS A 115 -4.86 -18.08 31.67
C LYS A 115 -5.45 -19.00 30.60
N ALA A 116 -6.15 -20.05 31.03
CA ALA A 116 -6.87 -20.93 30.14
C ALA A 116 -7.72 -20.08 29.18
N PRO A 117 -7.75 -20.38 27.87
CA PRO A 117 -8.58 -19.63 26.95
C PRO A 117 -10.03 -19.76 27.42
N LYS A 118 -10.70 -18.65 27.67
CA LYS A 118 -12.16 -18.66 27.79
C LYS A 118 -12.71 -19.24 26.48
N PRO A 119 -13.69 -20.16 26.50
CA PRO A 119 -14.30 -20.67 25.29
C PRO A 119 -14.89 -19.49 24.53
N ARG A 120 -14.22 -19.11 23.44
CA ARG A 120 -14.73 -18.11 22.50
C ARG A 120 -15.82 -18.84 21.71
N PRO A 121 -17.04 -18.29 21.57
CA PRO A 121 -18.00 -18.86 20.63
C PRO A 121 -17.32 -18.96 19.27
N ALA A 122 -17.36 -20.15 18.68
CA ALA A 122 -16.73 -20.43 17.40
C ALA A 122 -17.27 -19.45 16.36
N ASN A 123 -16.50 -18.41 16.08
CA ASN A 123 -16.76 -17.55 14.94
C ASN A 123 -16.48 -18.44 13.72
N PRO A 124 -17.42 -18.65 12.79
CA PRO A 124 -17.15 -19.45 11.61
C PRO A 124 -15.90 -18.86 10.94
N GLU A 125 -14.85 -19.69 10.82
CA GLU A 125 -13.64 -19.29 10.13
C GLU A 125 -14.04 -18.81 8.74
N PRO A 126 -13.67 -17.58 8.34
CA PRO A 126 -13.81 -17.21 6.95
C PRO A 126 -12.91 -18.17 6.18
N LYS A 127 -13.51 -19.06 5.39
CA LYS A 127 -12.83 -19.93 4.43
C LYS A 127 -12.18 -19.05 3.35
N LEU A 128 -11.16 -18.29 3.71
CA LEU A 128 -10.23 -17.66 2.78
C LEU A 128 -9.15 -18.69 2.46
N GLY A 129 -9.58 -19.76 1.80
CA GLY A 129 -8.74 -20.82 1.30
C GLY A 129 -9.29 -21.20 -0.05
N VAL A 130 -9.00 -20.40 -1.08
CA VAL A 130 -8.90 -21.00 -2.43
C VAL A 130 -7.75 -22.00 -2.31
N PRO A 131 -7.98 -23.31 -2.52
CA PRO A 131 -6.88 -24.25 -2.58
C PRO A 131 -5.95 -23.77 -3.69
N PHE A 132 -4.68 -23.51 -3.38
CA PHE A 132 -3.69 -23.37 -4.44
C PHE A 132 -3.65 -24.73 -5.13
N PRO A 133 -4.03 -24.84 -6.42
CA PRO A 133 -4.01 -26.13 -7.09
C PRO A 133 -2.57 -26.60 -7.14
N THR A 134 -2.26 -27.69 -6.43
CA THR A 134 -1.00 -28.41 -6.56
C THR A 134 -1.05 -29.20 -7.86
N LEU A 135 -0.84 -28.51 -8.98
CA LEU A 135 -0.55 -29.16 -10.26
C LEU A 135 0.80 -29.86 -10.15
N SER A 136 0.91 -31.07 -10.72
CA SER A 136 2.23 -31.67 -10.93
C SER A 136 3.06 -30.77 -11.86
N PRO A 137 4.40 -30.78 -11.75
CA PRO A 137 5.26 -29.98 -12.63
C PRO A 137 4.94 -30.19 -14.13
N GLU A 138 4.70 -31.43 -14.54
CA GLU A 138 4.34 -31.81 -15.91
C GLU A 138 3.04 -31.14 -16.40
N LYS A 139 1.99 -31.18 -15.56
CA LYS A 139 0.71 -30.53 -15.89
C LYS A 139 0.83 -29.00 -15.90
N ALA A 140 1.69 -28.44 -15.05
CA ALA A 140 1.96 -27.01 -15.05
C ALA A 140 2.70 -26.55 -16.32
N ASP A 141 3.62 -27.38 -16.83
CA ASP A 141 4.34 -27.13 -18.07
C ASP A 141 3.43 -27.26 -19.30
N GLU A 142 2.53 -28.23 -19.33
CA GLU A 142 1.50 -28.37 -20.37
C GLU A 142 0.57 -27.15 -20.41
N VAL A 143 0.10 -26.69 -19.24
CA VAL A 143 -0.71 -25.45 -19.13
C VAL A 143 0.09 -24.22 -19.56
N ARG A 144 1.39 -24.17 -19.27
CA ARG A 144 2.26 -23.07 -19.73
C ARG A 144 2.44 -23.10 -21.25
N ALA A 145 2.64 -24.28 -21.84
CA ALA A 145 2.84 -24.47 -23.27
C ALA A 145 1.59 -24.10 -24.08
N THR A 146 0.41 -24.54 -23.64
CA THR A 146 -0.89 -24.20 -24.24
C THR A 146 -1.14 -22.69 -24.19
N ARG A 147 -0.92 -22.05 -23.05
CA ARG A 147 -1.03 -20.58 -22.91
C ARG A 147 -0.03 -19.83 -23.80
N ALA A 148 1.21 -20.32 -23.90
CA ALA A 148 2.21 -19.72 -24.77
C ALA A 148 1.86 -19.88 -26.25
N ALA A 149 1.26 -21.00 -26.67
CA ALA A 149 0.79 -21.21 -28.03
C ALA A 149 -0.35 -20.25 -28.41
N ALA A 150 -1.34 -20.10 -27.51
CA ALA A 150 -2.42 -19.11 -27.68
C ALA A 150 -1.86 -17.68 -27.76
N GLY A 151 -0.89 -17.34 -26.91
CA GLY A 151 -0.20 -16.05 -26.95
C GLY A 151 0.52 -15.79 -28.28
N ARG A 152 1.24 -16.78 -28.82
CA ARG A 152 1.91 -16.66 -30.12
C ARG A 152 0.92 -16.40 -31.26
N GLN A 153 -0.20 -17.11 -31.28
CA GLN A 153 -1.25 -16.89 -32.29
C GLN A 153 -1.81 -15.46 -32.22
N ALA A 154 -2.02 -14.93 -31.01
CA ALA A 154 -2.52 -13.56 -30.81
C ALA A 154 -1.50 -12.45 -31.18
N ILE A 155 -0.20 -12.74 -31.11
CA ILE A 155 0.87 -11.77 -31.43
C ILE A 155 1.04 -11.58 -32.94
N THR A 156 0.73 -12.59 -33.76
CA THR A 156 0.82 -12.55 -35.23
C THR A 156 -0.04 -11.39 -35.78
N GLY A 157 0.58 -10.24 -36.02
CA GLY A 157 -0.08 -8.99 -36.43
C GLY A 157 0.30 -7.73 -35.61
N MET A 158 1.06 -7.87 -34.51
CA MET A 158 1.51 -6.76 -33.65
C MET A 158 3.00 -6.42 -33.76
N ASP A 159 3.78 -7.18 -34.54
CA ASP A 159 5.21 -6.95 -34.77
C ASP A 159 5.44 -5.76 -35.72
N ALA A 160 5.19 -4.55 -35.23
CA ALA A 160 5.71 -3.36 -35.92
C ALA A 160 7.20 -3.23 -35.56
N VAL A 161 8.03 -3.31 -36.60
CA VAL A 161 9.47 -3.01 -36.57
C VAL A 161 9.67 -1.56 -36.10
N ALA A 162 10.81 -1.34 -35.45
CA ALA A 162 11.42 -0.06 -35.11
C ALA A 162 10.73 1.15 -35.73
N ASN A 163 10.21 2.04 -34.89
CA ASN A 163 9.93 3.38 -35.36
C ASN A 163 11.26 4.05 -35.78
N ASP A 164 11.22 4.97 -36.74
CA ASP A 164 12.38 5.72 -37.28
C ASP A 164 13.18 6.54 -36.23
N ASN A 165 12.80 6.50 -34.95
CA ASN A 165 13.39 7.27 -33.86
C ASN A 165 14.12 6.40 -32.83
N ALA A 166 14.53 5.18 -33.21
CA ALA A 166 15.24 4.29 -32.28
C ALA A 166 16.54 4.93 -31.77
N VAL A 167 16.77 4.85 -30.46
CA VAL A 167 17.96 5.37 -29.78
C VAL A 167 18.60 4.26 -28.94
N PRO A 168 19.93 4.29 -28.70
CA PRO A 168 20.55 3.40 -27.73
C PRO A 168 19.90 3.55 -26.36
N LEU A 169 19.55 2.43 -25.71
CA LEU A 169 18.83 2.43 -24.44
C LEU A 169 19.57 3.22 -23.35
N MET A 170 20.91 3.15 -23.36
CA MET A 170 21.77 3.85 -22.40
C MET A 170 21.83 5.37 -22.63
N GLU A 171 21.57 5.83 -23.85
CA GLU A 171 21.58 7.25 -24.23
C GLU A 171 20.18 7.88 -24.20
N ARG A 172 19.17 7.08 -23.84
CA ARG A 172 17.78 7.52 -23.78
C ARG A 172 17.60 8.63 -22.73
N LYS A 173 17.05 9.76 -23.17
CA LYS A 173 16.75 10.91 -22.33
C LYS A 173 15.39 10.77 -21.64
N PHE A 174 15.17 11.59 -20.62
CA PHE A 174 13.86 11.71 -19.98
C PHE A 174 12.81 12.17 -21.01
N GLY A 175 11.59 11.62 -20.93
CA GLY A 175 10.51 11.92 -21.88
C GLY A 175 10.59 11.14 -23.21
N GLN A 176 11.55 10.22 -23.36
CA GLN A 176 11.65 9.33 -24.52
C GLN A 176 11.12 7.92 -24.21
N CYS A 177 10.48 7.30 -25.19
CA CYS A 177 9.84 6.00 -25.07
C CYS A 177 10.89 4.89 -24.82
N ALA A 178 10.65 4.08 -23.79
CA ALA A 178 11.53 2.99 -23.37
C ALA A 178 11.18 1.62 -23.98
N TRP A 179 10.35 1.59 -25.04
CA TRP A 179 9.96 0.31 -25.66
C TRP A 179 11.16 -0.33 -26.36
N PRO A 180 11.53 -1.58 -26.07
CA PRO A 180 12.66 -2.24 -26.70
C PRO A 180 12.39 -2.47 -28.18
N VAL A 181 13.41 -2.24 -29.01
CA VAL A 181 13.30 -2.34 -30.47
C VAL A 181 14.37 -3.28 -31.01
N GLY A 182 13.95 -4.21 -31.86
CA GLY A 182 14.83 -5.18 -32.49
C GLY A 182 15.44 -6.19 -31.51
N THR A 183 16.35 -7.00 -32.04
CA THR A 183 17.14 -7.95 -31.25
C THR A 183 18.60 -7.50 -31.30
N PRO A 184 19.19 -7.07 -30.18
CA PRO A 184 20.58 -6.63 -30.19
C PRO A 184 21.52 -7.85 -30.25
N GLU A 185 22.60 -7.75 -31.01
CA GLU A 185 23.65 -8.78 -31.04
C GLU A 185 24.44 -8.84 -29.73
N GLN A 186 24.65 -7.68 -29.11
CA GLN A 186 25.30 -7.56 -27.80
C GLN A 186 24.38 -6.82 -26.82
N PRO A 187 24.42 -7.15 -25.51
CA PRO A 187 23.58 -6.47 -24.52
C PRO A 187 23.72 -4.94 -24.47
N ARG A 188 24.88 -4.39 -24.87
CA ARG A 188 25.12 -2.94 -24.91
C ARG A 188 24.40 -2.22 -26.05
N ASP A 189 24.09 -2.93 -27.13
CA ASP A 189 23.48 -2.39 -28.36
C ASP A 189 21.95 -2.43 -28.29
N GLN A 190 21.39 -2.60 -27.09
CA GLN A 190 19.95 -2.52 -26.86
C GLN A 190 19.41 -1.17 -27.33
N LEU A 191 18.43 -1.23 -28.24
CA LEU A 191 17.73 -0.05 -28.73
C LEU A 191 16.39 0.12 -28.04
N ALA A 192 16.00 1.38 -27.87
CA ALA A 192 14.69 1.79 -27.42
C ALA A 192 14.01 2.67 -28.47
N CYS A 193 12.69 2.68 -28.46
CA CYS A 193 11.86 3.43 -29.41
C CYS A 193 12.18 4.93 -29.49
N GLY A 194 12.56 5.60 -28.40
CA GLY A 194 13.03 6.99 -28.44
C GLY A 194 11.97 8.08 -28.69
N ALA A 195 10.78 7.74 -29.21
CA ALA A 195 9.69 8.69 -29.46
C ALA A 195 9.18 9.37 -28.17
N ALA A 196 8.53 10.53 -28.28
CA ALA A 196 8.00 11.25 -27.12
C ALA A 196 7.02 10.40 -26.29
N THR A 197 7.16 10.44 -24.96
CA THR A 197 6.27 9.75 -24.02
C THR A 197 4.86 10.32 -24.05
N TYR A 198 3.86 9.45 -23.90
CA TYR A 198 2.46 9.83 -23.89
C TYR A 198 2.07 10.52 -22.58
N GLN A 199 1.57 11.76 -22.68
CA GLN A 199 1.19 12.57 -21.52
C GLN A 199 -0.20 12.22 -20.95
N GLY A 200 -1.00 11.39 -21.63
CA GLY A 200 -2.35 11.02 -21.14
C GLY A 200 -2.35 9.98 -20.02
N ILE A 201 -1.18 9.53 -19.56
CA ILE A 201 -1.00 8.66 -18.40
C ILE A 201 0.09 9.26 -17.50
N ASP A 202 -0.24 9.42 -16.22
CA ASP A 202 0.73 9.84 -15.21
C ASP A 202 1.94 8.88 -15.19
N ASN A 203 3.15 9.45 -15.31
CA ASN A 203 4.42 8.73 -15.33
C ASN A 203 4.53 7.66 -16.44
N CYS A 204 3.98 7.92 -17.63
CA CYS A 204 4.12 7.02 -18.77
C CYS A 204 5.57 6.94 -19.27
N SER A 205 6.09 5.73 -19.47
CA SER A 205 7.42 5.47 -20.04
C SER A 205 7.40 5.18 -21.54
N TYR A 206 6.22 5.27 -22.18
CA TYR A 206 6.01 4.83 -23.56
C TYR A 206 5.31 5.91 -24.39
N CYS A 207 5.54 5.91 -25.71
CA CYS A 207 4.75 6.70 -26.65
C CYS A 207 3.32 6.13 -26.75
N VAL A 208 2.40 6.82 -27.44
CA VAL A 208 0.98 6.40 -27.55
C VAL A 208 0.85 4.96 -28.06
N THR A 209 1.58 4.63 -29.12
CA THR A 209 1.56 3.31 -29.77
C THR A 209 2.01 2.22 -28.81
N HIS A 210 3.13 2.43 -28.12
CA HIS A 210 3.68 1.46 -27.18
C HIS A 210 2.92 1.42 -25.85
N ALA A 211 2.30 2.52 -25.44
CA ALA A 211 1.40 2.54 -24.29
C ALA A 211 0.16 1.65 -24.55
N LYS A 212 -0.42 1.69 -25.75
CA LYS A 212 -1.54 0.78 -26.11
C LYS A 212 -1.16 -0.71 -25.99
N ARG A 213 0.11 -1.05 -26.24
CA ARG A 213 0.63 -2.42 -26.11
C ARG A 213 1.00 -2.78 -24.67
N ALA A 214 1.60 -1.85 -23.92
CA ALA A 214 2.11 -2.10 -22.57
C ALA A 214 1.00 -2.19 -21.51
N TYR A 215 -0.09 -1.43 -21.65
CA TYR A 215 -1.14 -1.37 -20.64
C TYR A 215 -2.32 -2.28 -21.02
N ALA A 216 -2.84 -3.02 -20.03
CA ALA A 216 -3.99 -3.91 -20.20
C ALA A 216 -5.33 -3.21 -20.51
N ARG A 217 -5.32 -1.89 -20.70
CA ARG A 217 -6.51 -1.11 -21.06
C ARG A 217 -6.17 -0.30 -22.29
N ASP A 218 -7.19 0.07 -23.05
CA ASP A 218 -7.04 1.16 -24.00
C ASP A 218 -6.70 2.46 -23.24
N VAL A 219 -5.49 2.94 -23.48
CA VAL A 219 -4.90 4.13 -22.86
C VAL A 219 -5.50 5.44 -23.37
N THR A 220 -6.16 5.40 -24.53
CA THR A 220 -6.84 6.57 -25.12
C THR A 220 -8.21 6.82 -24.49
N GLN A 221 -8.78 5.80 -23.84
CA GLN A 221 -10.07 5.91 -23.17
C GLN A 221 -9.92 6.49 -21.76
N PRO A 222 -10.93 7.21 -21.23
CA PRO A 222 -10.89 7.73 -19.87
C PRO A 222 -10.84 6.58 -18.85
N LYS A 223 -10.07 6.78 -17.77
CA LYS A 223 -9.95 5.80 -16.69
C LYS A 223 -11.33 5.58 -16.05
N PRO A 224 -11.88 4.36 -16.06
CA PRO A 224 -13.16 4.09 -15.42
C PRO A 224 -13.08 4.37 -13.92
N LYS A 225 -14.08 5.08 -13.39
CA LYS A 225 -14.12 5.52 -11.98
C LYS A 225 -14.37 4.35 -11.02
N ASP A 226 -15.02 3.28 -11.48
CA ASP A 226 -15.42 2.14 -10.66
C ASP A 226 -14.59 0.88 -10.91
N ASN A 227 -14.20 0.21 -9.82
CA ASN A 227 -13.42 -1.03 -9.86
C ASN A 227 -14.13 -2.18 -10.60
N ILE A 228 -15.46 -2.20 -10.58
CA ILE A 228 -16.28 -3.24 -11.24
C ILE A 228 -16.21 -3.06 -12.76
N VAL A 229 -16.38 -1.83 -13.26
CA VAL A 229 -16.26 -1.52 -14.69
C VAL A 229 -14.85 -1.83 -15.19
N ARG A 230 -13.83 -1.57 -14.36
CA ARG A 230 -12.44 -1.93 -14.65
C ARG A 230 -12.23 -3.45 -14.74
N ALA A 231 -12.86 -4.23 -13.86
CA ALA A 231 -12.79 -5.69 -13.89
C ALA A 231 -13.47 -6.24 -15.14
N VAL A 232 -14.72 -5.85 -15.41
CA VAL A 232 -15.50 -6.35 -16.56
C VAL A 232 -14.79 -6.07 -17.89
N ARG A 233 -14.21 -4.87 -18.09
CA ARG A 233 -13.45 -4.55 -19.31
C ARG A 233 -12.18 -5.38 -19.51
N ARG A 234 -11.59 -5.89 -18.43
CA ARG A 234 -10.40 -6.75 -18.49
C ARG A 234 -10.71 -8.19 -18.88
N TRP A 235 -11.96 -8.62 -18.67
CA TRP A 235 -12.43 -9.98 -18.96
C TRP A 235 -13.21 -10.08 -20.27
N ALA A 236 -13.71 -8.95 -20.79
CA ALA A 236 -14.50 -8.88 -22.03
C ALA A 236 -13.65 -8.64 -23.30
N ALA A 237 -12.34 -8.42 -23.16
CA ALA A 237 -11.36 -8.29 -24.24
C ALA A 237 -10.35 -9.45 -24.12
#